data_AF-A0A1H0I2C4-F1
#
_entry.id   AF-A0A1H0I2C4-F1
#
_cell.length_a   1.000
_cell.length_b   1.000
_cell.length_c   1.000
_cell.angle_alpha   90.00
_cell.angle_beta   90.00
_cell.angle_gamma   90.00
#
_symmetry.space_group_name_H-M   'P 1'
#
loop_
_entity.id
_entity.type
_entity.pdbx_description
1 polymer ?
#
loop_
_entity_poly.entity_id
_entity_poly.type
_entity_poly.pdbx_seq_one_letter_code
_entity_poly.pdbx_strand_id
1 'polypeptide(L)'
;MQGGRLDWGLKSSFQSYVTGPIAKGSYSLTSGAATVGTGSFRFHSATGTYDGDTGAFAASFSGGVHFVGHKTDAGTYQLDLTISHPTVRASGSTGTLHVDVTSKAKGTGTVTTSSQVPFASLSLGGIDMRGGGSAVVLNNLPATLTAEGAKSFAGYCTAGTELGPVDLSVALTADAELPGDGGHDGRLVRGYDRRLLRHDGFDHRRHGLGDGRGHGWPGRHGFGRTGGCAGDGGRGDGGGRGGCGVRDAQAAYGGVRLSR
;
A
#
# COMPACT_ATOMS: atom_id res chain seq x y z
N MET A 1 17.59 -12.02 -9.87
CA MET A 1 17.11 -10.79 -9.19
C MET A 1 18.09 -10.44 -8.09
N GLN A 2 18.48 -9.17 -7.97
CA GLN A 2 19.47 -8.72 -6.99
C GLN A 2 18.93 -7.71 -5.97
N GLY A 3 17.65 -7.38 -6.04
CA GLY A 3 17.02 -6.46 -5.12
C GLY A 3 15.76 -5.85 -5.73
N GLY A 4 15.02 -5.12 -4.92
CA GLY A 4 13.80 -4.47 -5.38
C GLY A 4 12.96 -3.93 -4.24
N ARG A 5 11.90 -3.23 -4.64
CA ARG A 5 10.96 -2.55 -3.77
C ARG A 5 9.53 -2.81 -4.23
N LEU A 6 8.64 -2.96 -3.27
CA LEU A 6 7.20 -2.99 -3.48
C LEU A 6 6.56 -1.94 -2.57
N ASP A 7 5.84 -0.99 -3.16
CA ASP A 7 5.11 0.03 -2.43
C ASP A 7 3.61 -0.26 -2.57
N TRP A 8 2.92 -0.35 -1.42
CA TRP A 8 1.51 -0.69 -1.41
C TRP A 8 0.79 -0.11 -0.20
N GLY A 9 -0.31 0.58 -0.44
CA GLY A 9 -1.14 1.19 0.58
C GLY A 9 -2.22 0.30 1.18
N LEU A 10 -2.30 -0.99 0.82
CA LEU A 10 -3.34 -1.91 1.28
C LEU A 10 -4.77 -1.41 0.97
N LYS A 11 -5.37 -0.59 1.85
CA LYS A 11 -6.58 0.19 1.57
C LYS A 11 -6.60 1.44 2.44
N SER A 12 -6.67 2.62 1.83
CA SER A 12 -6.64 3.91 2.53
C SER A 12 -7.75 4.02 3.59
N SER A 13 -8.98 3.65 3.26
CA SER A 13 -10.11 3.70 4.19
C SER A 13 -9.95 2.76 5.39
N PHE A 14 -9.26 1.62 5.21
CA PHE A 14 -8.95 0.73 6.32
C PHE A 14 -7.90 1.35 7.25
N GLN A 15 -6.84 1.93 6.69
CA GLN A 15 -5.83 2.65 7.48
C GLN A 15 -6.47 3.79 8.28
N SER A 16 -7.29 4.63 7.63
CA SER A 16 -8.00 5.73 8.29
C SER A 16 -8.97 5.25 9.36
N TYR A 17 -9.60 4.10 9.16
CA TYR A 17 -10.47 3.50 10.19
C TYR A 17 -9.66 3.07 11.41
N VAL A 18 -8.53 2.37 11.20
CA VAL A 18 -7.67 1.86 12.28
C VAL A 18 -7.09 3.03 13.09
N THR A 19 -6.53 4.04 12.44
CA THR A 19 -5.89 5.19 13.12
C THR A 19 -6.89 6.27 13.55
N GLY A 20 -8.14 6.18 13.11
CA GLY A 20 -9.18 7.14 13.38
C GLY A 20 -9.87 6.97 14.74
N PRO A 21 -10.85 7.83 15.05
CA PRO A 21 -11.51 7.90 16.35
C PRO A 21 -12.40 6.69 16.67
N ILE A 22 -12.71 5.85 15.68
CA ILE A 22 -13.57 4.67 15.84
C ILE A 22 -12.76 3.51 16.41
N ALA A 23 -11.71 3.07 15.71
CA ALA A 23 -10.88 1.97 16.20
C ALA A 23 -9.84 2.42 17.23
N LYS A 24 -9.46 3.71 17.22
CA LYS A 24 -8.44 4.29 18.13
C LYS A 24 -7.17 3.45 18.21
N GLY A 25 -6.77 2.95 17.05
CA GLY A 25 -5.70 2.01 16.88
C GLY A 25 -4.43 2.64 16.34
N SER A 26 -3.53 1.77 15.92
CA SER A 26 -2.26 2.15 15.31
C SER A 26 -1.78 1.04 14.37
N TYR A 27 -0.72 1.33 13.64
CA TYR A 27 0.08 0.31 12.98
C TYR A 27 1.53 0.40 13.40
N SER A 28 2.25 -0.71 13.25
CA SER A 28 3.69 -0.80 13.41
C SER A 28 4.29 -1.55 12.22
N LEU A 29 5.54 -1.23 11.89
CA LEU A 29 6.27 -1.84 10.79
C LEU A 29 7.27 -2.85 11.34
N THR A 30 7.40 -3.97 10.64
CA THR A 30 8.30 -5.07 11.04
C THR A 30 9.24 -5.41 9.90
N SER A 31 10.35 -6.08 10.25
CA SER A 31 11.28 -6.70 9.30
C SER A 31 11.77 -5.76 8.19
N GLY A 32 12.06 -4.49 8.54
CA GLY A 32 12.62 -3.51 7.62
C GLY A 32 11.62 -2.85 6.65
N ALA A 33 10.31 -3.03 6.87
CA ALA A 33 9.31 -2.24 6.16
C ALA A 33 9.40 -0.76 6.55
N ALA A 34 9.08 0.13 5.61
CA ALA A 34 9.04 1.58 5.80
C ALA A 34 7.72 2.18 5.34
N THR A 35 7.46 3.45 5.65
CA THR A 35 6.39 4.23 5.00
C THR A 35 6.96 5.04 3.85
N VAL A 36 6.19 5.19 2.77
CA VAL A 36 6.48 6.11 1.68
C VAL A 36 5.25 6.98 1.40
N GLY A 37 5.47 8.29 1.29
CA GLY A 37 4.37 9.26 1.17
C GLY A 37 3.40 9.21 2.35
N THR A 38 2.14 9.52 2.09
CA THR A 38 1.10 9.67 3.13
C THR A 38 0.20 8.43 3.30
N GLY A 39 0.58 7.27 2.78
CA GLY A 39 -0.32 6.11 2.86
C GLY A 39 0.15 4.79 2.27
N SER A 40 1.41 4.67 1.85
CA SER A 40 1.94 3.42 1.31
C SER A 40 3.02 2.85 2.22
N PHE A 41 3.04 1.52 2.31
CA PHE A 41 4.10 0.76 2.97
C PHE A 41 5.09 0.27 1.92
N ARG A 42 6.37 0.44 2.20
CA ARG A 42 7.47 -0.04 1.38
C ARG A 42 8.04 -1.33 1.94
N PHE A 43 8.09 -2.34 1.10
CA PHE A 43 8.69 -3.64 1.32
C PHE A 43 9.95 -3.74 0.45
N HIS A 44 11.02 -4.32 0.99
CA HIS A 44 12.34 -4.31 0.38
C HIS A 44 12.84 -5.73 0.09
N SER A 45 14.07 -5.82 -0.42
CA SER A 45 14.83 -7.06 -0.52
C SER A 45 14.18 -8.11 -1.42
N ALA A 46 13.74 -7.68 -2.61
CA ALA A 46 13.17 -8.58 -3.59
C ALA A 46 14.11 -9.75 -3.91
N THR A 47 13.61 -10.97 -3.80
CA THR A 47 14.25 -12.19 -4.30
C THR A 47 13.26 -12.93 -5.19
N GLY A 48 13.76 -13.71 -6.15
CA GLY A 48 12.89 -14.52 -7.00
C GLY A 48 13.42 -14.74 -8.41
N THR A 49 12.50 -15.04 -9.31
CA THR A 49 12.77 -15.54 -10.65
C THR A 49 12.05 -14.73 -11.72
N TYR A 50 12.72 -14.60 -12.85
CA TYR A 50 12.16 -13.99 -14.05
C TYR A 50 12.62 -14.80 -15.24
N ASP A 51 11.68 -15.15 -16.10
CA ASP A 51 11.91 -15.83 -17.37
C ASP A 51 11.56 -14.83 -18.48
N GLY A 52 12.58 -14.38 -19.22
CA GLY A 52 12.42 -13.42 -20.29
C GLY A 52 11.73 -13.98 -21.54
N ASP A 53 11.73 -15.31 -21.73
CA ASP A 53 11.10 -15.94 -22.89
C ASP A 53 9.58 -16.03 -22.71
N THR A 54 9.15 -16.40 -21.50
CA THR A 54 7.72 -16.57 -21.17
C THR A 54 7.09 -15.35 -20.50
N GLY A 55 7.92 -14.46 -19.94
CA GLY A 55 7.47 -13.34 -19.11
C GLY A 55 7.00 -13.77 -17.72
N ALA A 56 7.25 -15.03 -17.32
CA ALA A 56 6.92 -15.51 -16.00
C ALA A 56 7.80 -14.81 -14.96
N PHE A 57 7.15 -14.27 -13.93
CA PHE A 57 7.80 -13.42 -12.93
C PHE A 57 7.31 -13.79 -11.54
N ALA A 58 8.25 -13.95 -10.61
CA ALA A 58 7.97 -14.10 -9.19
C ALA A 58 8.97 -13.27 -8.38
N ALA A 59 8.49 -12.37 -7.53
CA ALA A 59 9.33 -11.58 -6.63
C ALA A 59 8.73 -11.56 -5.22
N SER A 60 9.49 -12.05 -4.25
CA SER A 60 9.18 -12.07 -2.82
C SER A 60 9.94 -10.96 -2.11
N PHE A 61 9.24 -10.23 -1.25
CA PHE A 61 9.75 -9.10 -0.49
C PHE A 61 9.72 -9.38 1.01
N SER A 62 10.65 -8.78 1.73
CA SER A 62 10.65 -8.77 3.19
C SER A 62 9.84 -7.61 3.74
N GLY A 63 9.43 -7.75 5.01
CA GLY A 63 8.73 -6.70 5.74
C GLY A 63 7.32 -7.11 6.13
N GLY A 64 6.74 -6.33 7.04
CA GLY A 64 5.37 -6.50 7.47
C GLY A 64 4.79 -5.24 8.07
N VAL A 65 3.47 -5.21 8.12
CA VAL A 65 2.69 -4.19 8.82
C VAL A 65 1.71 -4.89 9.76
N HIS A 66 1.71 -4.45 11.02
CA HIS A 66 0.83 -4.96 12.06
C HIS A 66 -0.12 -3.86 12.51
N PHE A 67 -1.41 -4.07 12.32
CA PHE A 67 -2.50 -3.18 12.71
C PHE A 67 -3.17 -3.68 13.98
N VAL A 68 -3.39 -2.77 14.92
CA VAL A 68 -4.16 -3.03 16.13
C VAL A 68 -5.23 -1.96 16.32
N GLY A 69 -6.37 -2.31 16.89
CA GLY A 69 -7.46 -1.39 17.17
C GLY A 69 -8.52 -1.99 18.09
N HIS A 70 -9.47 -1.17 18.54
CA HIS A 70 -10.51 -1.53 19.51
C HIS A 70 -9.90 -2.11 20.78
N LYS A 71 -9.03 -1.33 21.43
CA LYS A 71 -8.45 -1.70 22.72
C LYS A 71 -9.54 -1.87 23.77
N THR A 72 -9.53 -2.99 24.47
CA THR A 72 -10.44 -3.31 25.56
C THR A 72 -9.87 -2.84 26.90
N ASP A 73 -10.71 -2.81 27.94
CA ASP A 73 -10.29 -2.46 29.30
C ASP A 73 -9.28 -3.47 29.87
N ALA A 74 -9.28 -4.71 29.36
CA ALA A 74 -8.28 -5.73 29.67
C ALA A 74 -6.93 -5.51 28.96
N GLY A 75 -6.79 -4.43 28.19
CA GLY A 75 -5.55 -4.08 27.48
C GLY A 75 -5.31 -4.84 26.18
N THR A 76 -6.25 -5.69 25.75
CA THR A 76 -6.17 -6.47 24.51
C THR A 76 -6.85 -5.75 23.35
N TYR A 77 -6.55 -6.14 22.11
CA TYR A 77 -7.14 -5.57 20.90
C TYR A 77 -8.10 -6.55 20.22
N GLN A 78 -9.27 -6.05 19.81
CA GLN A 78 -10.24 -6.83 19.02
C GLN A 78 -9.91 -6.80 17.52
N LEU A 79 -9.30 -5.73 17.03
CA LEU A 79 -8.66 -5.70 15.71
C LEU A 79 -7.18 -5.97 15.89
N ASP A 80 -6.69 -7.01 15.23
CA ASP A 80 -5.31 -7.47 15.33
C ASP A 80 -4.99 -8.20 14.02
N LEU A 81 -4.27 -7.53 13.14
CA LEU A 81 -4.01 -7.98 11.77
C LEU A 81 -2.56 -7.70 11.39
N THR A 82 -1.83 -8.74 11.03
CA THR A 82 -0.50 -8.65 10.44
C THR A 82 -0.55 -9.08 8.99
N ILE A 83 0.03 -8.28 8.11
CA ILE A 83 0.30 -8.61 6.71
C ILE A 83 1.80 -8.53 6.50
N SER A 84 2.40 -9.58 5.95
CA SER A 84 3.85 -9.68 5.78
C SER A 84 4.25 -10.52 4.57
N HIS A 85 5.53 -10.44 4.22
CA HIS A 85 6.16 -11.22 3.15
C HIS A 85 5.39 -11.18 1.81
N PRO A 86 5.17 -9.98 1.23
CA PRO A 86 4.45 -9.91 -0.02
C PRO A 86 5.23 -10.59 -1.15
N THR A 87 4.53 -11.37 -1.97
CA THR A 87 5.08 -12.01 -3.17
C THR A 87 4.19 -11.69 -4.36
N VAL A 88 4.75 -11.01 -5.37
CA VAL A 88 4.06 -10.83 -6.66
C VAL A 88 4.40 -12.01 -7.55
N ARG A 89 3.39 -12.67 -8.10
CA ARG A 89 3.53 -13.66 -9.17
C ARG A 89 2.77 -13.19 -10.38
N ALA A 90 3.39 -13.20 -11.55
CA ALA A 90 2.76 -12.81 -12.80
C ALA A 90 3.11 -13.80 -13.91
N SER A 91 2.12 -14.05 -14.76
CA SER A 91 2.26 -14.85 -15.97
C SER A 91 1.25 -14.36 -17.01
N GLY A 92 1.71 -14.04 -18.22
CA GLY A 92 0.85 -13.42 -19.24
C GLY A 92 0.33 -12.06 -18.77
N SER A 93 -0.98 -11.83 -18.93
CA SER A 93 -1.62 -10.54 -18.62
C SER A 93 -2.15 -10.40 -17.19
N THR A 94 -1.95 -11.41 -16.34
CA THR A 94 -2.50 -11.45 -14.97
C THR A 94 -1.42 -11.68 -13.93
N GLY A 95 -1.56 -11.01 -12.79
CA GLY A 95 -0.70 -11.21 -11.64
C GLY A 95 -1.52 -11.41 -10.37
N THR A 96 -0.86 -11.89 -9.32
CA THR A 96 -1.44 -12.07 -8.00
C THR A 96 -0.44 -11.62 -6.95
N LEU A 97 -0.88 -10.75 -6.06
CA LEU A 97 -0.17 -10.41 -4.83
C LEU A 97 -0.54 -11.43 -3.76
N HIS A 98 0.46 -12.17 -3.31
CA HIS A 98 0.36 -13.08 -2.19
C HIS A 98 0.93 -12.44 -0.93
N VAL A 99 0.38 -12.74 0.24
CA VAL A 99 0.92 -12.30 1.52
C VAL A 99 0.73 -13.37 2.58
N ASP A 100 1.59 -13.33 3.60
CA ASP A 100 1.29 -13.98 4.86
C ASP A 100 0.34 -13.10 5.67
N VAL A 101 -0.68 -13.71 6.25
CA VAL A 101 -1.70 -13.01 7.06
C VAL A 101 -1.85 -13.72 8.40
N THR A 102 -1.72 -12.95 9.48
CA THR A 102 -2.22 -13.36 10.80
C THR A 102 -3.34 -12.41 11.18
N SER A 103 -4.54 -12.92 11.44
CA SER A 103 -5.70 -12.10 11.76
C SER A 103 -6.54 -12.66 12.88
N LYS A 104 -7.07 -11.75 13.71
CA LYS A 104 -8.05 -12.04 14.74
C LYS A 104 -9.45 -11.84 14.20
N ALA A 105 -10.27 -12.89 14.21
CA ALA A 105 -11.64 -12.85 13.72
C ALA A 105 -12.52 -11.92 14.56
N LYS A 106 -13.29 -11.05 13.90
CA LYS A 106 -14.27 -10.19 14.55
C LYS A 106 -15.34 -11.06 15.24
N GLY A 107 -15.62 -10.78 16.51
CA GLY A 107 -16.63 -11.47 17.29
C GLY A 107 -16.10 -12.66 18.08
N THR A 108 -15.49 -13.66 17.44
CA THR A 108 -14.98 -14.86 18.15
C THR A 108 -13.62 -14.64 18.79
N GLY A 109 -12.81 -13.70 18.28
CA GLY A 109 -11.45 -13.46 18.75
C GLY A 109 -10.44 -14.55 18.36
N THR A 110 -10.84 -15.53 17.53
CA THR A 110 -9.96 -16.60 17.05
C THR A 110 -8.86 -16.01 16.19
N VAL A 111 -7.61 -16.35 16.48
CA VAL A 111 -6.45 -15.95 15.67
C VAL A 111 -6.15 -17.03 14.65
N THR A 112 -6.05 -16.65 13.38
CA THR A 112 -5.67 -17.54 12.28
C THR A 112 -4.42 -17.01 11.59
N THR A 113 -3.48 -17.89 11.27
CA THR A 113 -2.31 -17.58 10.45
C THR A 113 -2.39 -18.36 9.14
N SER A 114 -2.10 -17.70 8.03
CA SER A 114 -2.09 -18.29 6.69
C SER A 114 -0.93 -17.70 5.90
N SER A 115 -0.12 -18.56 5.29
CA SER A 115 1.04 -18.12 4.51
C SER A 115 0.70 -18.05 3.03
N GLN A 116 1.26 -17.04 2.35
CA GLN A 116 1.17 -16.82 0.91
C GLN A 116 -0.27 -16.96 0.36
N VAL A 117 -1.22 -16.36 1.08
CA VAL A 117 -2.62 -16.25 0.65
C VAL A 117 -2.64 -15.46 -0.66
N PRO A 118 -3.30 -15.93 -1.74
CA PRO A 118 -3.49 -15.15 -2.96
C PRO A 118 -4.44 -14.00 -2.65
N PHE A 119 -3.90 -12.89 -2.14
CA PHE A 119 -4.66 -11.87 -1.43
C PHE A 119 -5.34 -10.89 -2.37
N ALA A 120 -4.64 -10.50 -3.44
CA ALA A 120 -5.20 -9.61 -4.45
C ALA A 120 -4.83 -10.06 -5.87
N SER A 121 -5.78 -10.00 -6.79
CA SER A 121 -5.49 -10.08 -8.22
C SER A 121 -4.96 -8.73 -8.70
N LEU A 122 -3.89 -8.76 -9.49
CA LEU A 122 -3.24 -7.61 -10.09
C LEU A 122 -3.55 -7.59 -11.59
N SER A 123 -4.02 -6.46 -12.10
CA SER A 123 -4.20 -6.26 -13.53
C SER A 123 -2.92 -5.69 -14.15
N LEU A 124 -2.28 -6.44 -15.03
CA LEU A 124 -1.12 -5.94 -15.78
C LEU A 124 -1.54 -5.16 -17.03
N GLY A 125 -2.83 -5.04 -17.35
CA GLY A 125 -3.30 -4.21 -18.46
C GLY A 125 -2.69 -4.54 -19.84
N GLY A 126 -2.28 -5.79 -20.06
CA GLY A 126 -1.63 -6.22 -21.30
C GLY A 126 -0.13 -5.88 -21.40
N ILE A 127 0.52 -5.51 -20.30
CA ILE A 127 1.98 -5.38 -20.24
C ILE A 127 2.62 -6.70 -20.69
N ASP A 128 3.43 -6.63 -21.76
CA ASP A 128 4.26 -7.75 -22.17
C ASP A 128 5.48 -7.81 -21.27
N MET A 129 5.49 -8.81 -20.39
CA MET A 129 6.56 -9.06 -19.43
C MET A 129 7.73 -9.82 -20.06
N ARG A 130 7.75 -10.10 -21.37
CA ARG A 130 8.86 -10.79 -22.04
C ARG A 130 9.99 -9.85 -22.41
N GLY A 131 11.19 -10.41 -22.55
CA GLY A 131 12.41 -9.71 -22.98
C GLY A 131 13.55 -9.76 -21.97
N GLY A 132 14.71 -9.21 -22.35
CA GLY A 132 15.96 -9.25 -21.58
C GLY A 132 16.39 -7.88 -21.04
N GLY A 133 15.56 -7.24 -20.24
CA GLY A 133 15.90 -5.98 -19.56
C GLY A 133 16.73 -6.19 -18.28
N SER A 134 17.35 -5.12 -17.78
CA SER A 134 18.07 -5.13 -16.50
C SER A 134 17.12 -5.01 -15.29
N ALA A 135 15.89 -4.53 -15.48
CA ALA A 135 14.90 -4.35 -14.42
C ALA A 135 13.45 -4.57 -14.90
N VAL A 136 12.58 -4.91 -13.95
CA VAL A 136 11.13 -4.89 -14.08
C VAL A 136 10.58 -3.75 -13.25
N VAL A 137 9.85 -2.83 -13.86
CA VAL A 137 9.20 -1.70 -13.17
C VAL A 137 7.73 -1.63 -13.57
N LEU A 138 6.85 -1.83 -12.61
CA LEU A 138 5.40 -1.78 -12.76
C LEU A 138 4.86 -0.73 -11.81
N ASN A 139 4.14 0.26 -12.33
CA ASN A 139 3.60 1.34 -11.52
C ASN A 139 2.07 1.29 -11.55
N ASN A 140 1.47 1.68 -10.44
CA ASN A 140 0.04 1.85 -10.28
C ASN A 140 -0.78 0.61 -10.72
N LEU A 141 -0.30 -0.60 -10.41
CA LEU A 141 -1.01 -1.83 -10.77
C LEU A 141 -2.32 -1.92 -9.97
N PRO A 142 -3.49 -1.95 -10.64
CA PRO A 142 -4.76 -2.10 -9.96
C PRO A 142 -4.80 -3.43 -9.21
N ALA A 143 -5.19 -3.39 -7.94
CA ALA A 143 -5.28 -4.54 -7.06
C ALA A 143 -6.71 -4.73 -6.58
N THR A 144 -7.25 -5.94 -6.78
CA THR A 144 -8.61 -6.31 -6.35
C THR A 144 -8.53 -7.45 -5.36
N LEU A 145 -9.17 -7.30 -4.20
CA LEU A 145 -9.19 -8.31 -3.14
C LEU A 145 -9.86 -9.60 -3.62
N THR A 146 -9.21 -10.74 -3.45
CA THR A 146 -9.76 -12.05 -3.80
C THR A 146 -10.73 -12.56 -2.73
N ALA A 147 -11.37 -13.70 -2.98
CA ALA A 147 -12.21 -14.36 -1.97
C ALA A 147 -11.38 -14.87 -0.78
N GLU A 148 -10.21 -15.43 -1.07
CA GLU A 148 -9.24 -15.92 -0.09
C GLU A 148 -8.68 -14.77 0.73
N GLY A 149 -8.31 -13.66 0.08
CA GLY A 149 -7.86 -12.44 0.73
C GLY A 149 -8.91 -11.88 1.68
N ALA A 150 -10.17 -11.77 1.24
CA ALA A 150 -11.28 -11.31 2.07
C ALA A 150 -11.51 -12.18 3.31
N LYS A 151 -11.40 -13.51 3.16
CA LYS A 151 -11.50 -14.45 4.28
C LYS A 151 -10.36 -14.26 5.28
N SER A 152 -9.13 -14.14 4.80
CA SER A 152 -7.94 -13.93 5.65
C SER A 152 -7.90 -12.54 6.27
N PHE A 153 -8.56 -11.55 5.67
CA PHE A 153 -8.74 -10.19 6.20
C PHE A 153 -9.84 -10.11 7.26
N ALA A 154 -10.16 -11.23 7.93
CA ALA A 154 -11.11 -11.36 9.05
C ALA A 154 -12.51 -10.75 8.79
N GLY A 155 -12.92 -10.68 7.52
CA GLY A 155 -14.20 -10.10 7.11
C GLY A 155 -14.27 -8.56 7.18
N TYR A 156 -13.14 -7.85 7.32
CA TYR A 156 -13.13 -6.38 7.28
C TYR A 156 -13.39 -5.82 5.87
N CYS A 157 -13.19 -6.62 4.82
CA CYS A 157 -13.45 -6.27 3.43
C CYS A 157 -14.05 -7.48 2.70
N THR A 158 -14.89 -7.22 1.70
CA THR A 158 -15.51 -8.25 0.87
C THR A 158 -14.67 -8.52 -0.38
N ALA A 159 -14.76 -9.73 -0.92
CA ALA A 159 -14.14 -10.07 -2.21
C ALA A 159 -14.58 -9.09 -3.31
N GLY A 160 -13.69 -8.80 -4.25
CA GLY A 160 -13.92 -7.80 -5.30
C GLY A 160 -13.68 -6.35 -4.87
N THR A 161 -13.35 -6.10 -3.59
CA THR A 161 -13.04 -4.75 -3.12
C THR A 161 -11.74 -4.25 -3.76
N GLU A 162 -11.78 -3.05 -4.31
CA GLU A 162 -10.58 -2.35 -4.76
C GLU A 162 -9.66 -1.99 -3.58
N LEU A 163 -8.39 -2.31 -3.76
CA LEU A 163 -7.30 -2.04 -2.85
C LEU A 163 -6.45 -0.87 -3.37
N GLY A 164 -5.51 -0.41 -2.55
CA GLY A 164 -4.48 0.50 -3.02
C GLY A 164 -3.70 -0.14 -4.17
N PRO A 165 -3.35 0.62 -5.22
CA PRO A 165 -2.54 0.09 -6.31
C PRO A 165 -1.15 -0.32 -5.81
N VAL A 166 -0.52 -1.23 -6.54
CA VAL A 166 0.83 -1.74 -6.24
C VAL A 166 1.83 -1.12 -7.19
N ASP A 167 2.89 -0.54 -6.64
CA ASP A 167 4.09 -0.15 -7.37
C ASP A 167 5.22 -1.16 -7.05
N LEU A 168 5.97 -1.54 -8.07
CA LEU A 168 6.95 -2.61 -8.02
C LEU A 168 8.16 -2.25 -8.87
N SER A 169 9.36 -2.38 -8.31
CA SER A 169 10.61 -2.27 -9.06
C SER A 169 11.57 -3.38 -8.62
N VAL A 170 12.07 -4.17 -9.56
CA VAL A 170 12.98 -5.30 -9.29
C VAL A 170 14.16 -5.28 -10.26
N ALA A 171 15.36 -5.33 -9.71
CA ALA A 171 16.60 -5.47 -10.45
C ALA A 171 16.80 -6.93 -10.86
N LEU A 172 16.88 -7.19 -12.16
CA LEU A 172 17.13 -8.51 -12.73
C LEU A 172 18.63 -8.82 -12.73
N THR A 173 19.45 -7.82 -13.05
CA THR A 173 20.93 -7.86 -13.04
C THR A 173 21.52 -7.03 -11.91
N ALA A 174 22.83 -7.17 -11.65
CA ALA A 174 23.53 -6.48 -10.57
C ALA A 174 23.73 -4.97 -10.81
N ASP A 175 23.78 -4.58 -12.07
CA ASP A 175 24.06 -3.24 -12.57
C ASP A 175 22.79 -2.41 -12.84
N ALA A 176 21.61 -2.96 -12.55
CA ALA A 176 20.35 -2.28 -12.77
C ALA A 176 20.14 -1.12 -11.78
N GLU A 177 19.82 0.07 -12.29
CA GLU A 177 19.47 1.23 -11.47
C GLU A 177 17.94 1.30 -11.30
N LEU A 178 17.44 1.16 -10.07
CA LEU A 178 16.00 1.24 -9.79
C LEU A 178 15.58 2.66 -9.38
N PRO A 179 14.31 3.05 -9.63
CA PRO A 179 13.78 4.33 -9.17
C PRO A 179 13.98 4.54 -7.66
N GLY A 180 14.67 5.62 -7.31
CA GLY A 180 14.93 6.00 -5.92
C GLY A 180 16.10 5.28 -5.25
N ASP A 181 16.99 4.63 -6.00
CA ASP A 181 18.32 4.17 -5.52
C ASP A 181 19.36 5.30 -5.42
N GLY A 182 18.96 6.55 -5.71
CA GLY A 182 19.80 7.73 -5.52
C GLY A 182 20.09 8.02 -4.05
N GLY A 183 21.10 7.36 -3.50
CA GLY A 183 21.63 7.61 -2.16
C GLY A 183 22.91 6.85 -1.85
N HIS A 184 24.03 7.57 -1.88
CA HIS A 184 25.29 7.33 -1.13
C HIS A 184 26.39 6.46 -1.77
N ASP A 185 26.76 6.68 -3.03
CA ASP A 185 28.13 6.39 -3.47
C ASP A 185 28.77 7.63 -4.10
N GLY A 186 29.59 8.30 -3.30
CA GLY A 186 30.37 9.48 -3.67
C GLY A 186 31.49 9.18 -4.65
N ARG A 187 31.19 8.61 -5.82
CA ARG A 187 32.13 8.55 -6.94
C ARG A 187 31.94 9.78 -7.80
N LEU A 188 32.82 10.76 -7.57
CA LEU A 188 32.95 11.99 -8.34
C LEU A 188 32.93 11.70 -9.85
N VAL A 189 31.81 11.96 -10.52
CA VAL A 189 31.80 12.16 -11.97
C VAL A 189 32.38 13.55 -12.20
N ARG A 190 33.59 13.56 -12.75
CA ARG A 190 34.30 14.78 -13.12
C ARG A 190 33.50 15.56 -14.15
N GLY A 191 33.32 16.83 -13.84
CA GLY A 191 33.33 17.92 -14.81
C GLY A 191 31.97 18.29 -15.35
N TYR A 192 31.40 19.37 -14.80
CA TYR A 192 30.81 20.40 -15.65
C TYR A 192 31.13 21.79 -15.11
N ASP A 193 31.21 22.69 -16.07
CA ASP A 193 32.03 23.88 -16.20
C ASP A 193 31.67 25.02 -15.25
N ARG A 194 32.71 25.68 -14.74
CA ARG A 194 32.64 26.87 -13.90
C ARG A 194 32.52 28.09 -14.82
N ARG A 195 31.31 28.38 -15.31
CA ARG A 195 30.96 29.70 -15.86
C ARG A 195 29.87 30.35 -15.02
N LEU A 196 30.36 31.15 -14.08
CA LEU A 196 29.63 32.09 -13.27
C LEU A 196 28.88 33.08 -14.17
N LEU A 197 27.55 32.96 -14.21
CA LEU A 197 26.69 34.13 -14.32
C LEU A 197 26.82 34.88 -12.99
N ARG A 198 27.47 36.04 -13.03
CA ARG A 198 27.36 37.05 -11.98
C ARG A 198 25.96 37.65 -12.08
N HIS A 199 25.21 37.58 -11.01
CA HIS A 199 24.20 38.59 -10.69
C HIS A 199 24.11 38.66 -9.16
N ASP A 200 24.55 39.80 -8.64
CA ASP A 200 24.04 40.57 -7.49
C ASP A 200 23.46 39.76 -6.33
N GLY A 201 24.05 39.71 -5.13
CA GLY A 201 24.39 40.87 -4.32
C GLY A 201 23.16 41.32 -3.53
N PHE A 202 22.92 40.75 -2.33
CA PHE A 202 22.17 41.41 -1.26
C PHE A 202 22.48 40.77 0.10
N ASP A 203 23.17 41.54 0.94
CA ASP A 203 23.35 41.35 2.38
C ASP A 203 22.11 41.91 3.10
N HIS A 204 21.63 41.24 4.15
CA HIS A 204 21.10 41.95 5.32
C HIS A 204 21.14 41.07 6.58
N ARG A 205 21.86 41.59 7.58
CA ARG A 205 21.86 41.17 8.98
C ARG A 205 20.53 41.48 9.69
N ARG A 206 20.20 40.57 10.62
CA ARG A 206 19.56 40.70 11.96
C ARG A 206 18.47 41.75 12.25
N HIS A 207 17.51 41.27 13.05
CA HIS A 207 16.68 41.86 14.14
C HIS A 207 15.26 41.32 13.93
N GLY A 208 14.45 40.84 14.88
CA GLY A 208 14.41 40.85 16.33
C GLY A 208 12.91 40.73 16.70
N LEU A 209 12.60 39.91 17.72
CA LEU A 209 11.41 39.89 18.62
C LEU A 209 10.04 40.44 18.15
N GLY A 210 8.98 39.66 18.41
CA GLY A 210 7.60 40.15 18.39
C GLY A 210 6.59 39.12 18.88
N ASP A 211 6.17 39.28 20.14
CA ASP A 211 5.09 38.55 20.79
C ASP A 211 3.72 38.85 20.16
N GLY A 212 2.83 37.87 20.09
CA GLY A 212 1.46 38.05 19.58
C GLY A 212 0.49 37.05 20.18
N ARG A 213 -0.17 37.42 21.26
CA ARG A 213 -1.34 36.73 21.85
C ARG A 213 -2.63 37.13 21.13
N GLY A 214 -3.61 36.24 21.21
CA GLY A 214 -5.03 36.43 20.82
C GLY A 214 -5.35 35.54 19.62
N HIS A 215 -6.50 34.88 19.47
CA HIS A 215 -7.87 35.03 19.98
C HIS A 215 -8.54 33.70 19.56
N GLY A 216 -9.25 32.88 20.35
CA GLY A 216 -10.35 33.21 21.25
C GLY A 216 -11.67 33.27 20.47
N TRP A 217 -12.30 32.13 20.16
CA TRP A 217 -13.72 32.05 19.80
C TRP A 217 -14.42 30.83 20.44
N PRO A 218 -15.71 30.94 20.81
CA PRO A 218 -16.31 30.21 21.92
C PRO A 218 -17.28 29.09 21.52
N GLY A 219 -17.64 28.26 22.50
CA GLY A 219 -19.06 28.09 22.86
C GLY A 219 -19.83 26.88 22.32
N ARG A 220 -19.89 25.84 23.18
CA ARG A 220 -20.96 24.83 23.36
C ARG A 220 -22.37 25.15 22.83
N HIS A 221 -23.00 24.13 22.24
CA HIS A 221 -24.35 23.57 22.53
C HIS A 221 -24.28 22.08 22.11
N GLY A 222 -24.78 21.04 22.78
CA GLY A 222 -25.84 20.87 23.75
C GLY A 222 -26.98 20.03 23.14
N PHE A 223 -27.27 18.86 23.72
CA PHE A 223 -28.38 17.91 23.44
C PHE A 223 -28.22 16.98 22.22
N GLY A 224 -28.61 15.70 22.23
CA GLY A 224 -29.39 14.91 23.20
C GLY A 224 -29.27 13.41 22.91
N ARG A 225 -29.67 12.62 23.89
CA ARG A 225 -29.61 11.15 23.96
C ARG A 225 -30.65 10.45 23.04
N THR A 226 -30.44 9.13 22.93
CA THR A 226 -31.40 8.03 22.67
C THR A 226 -31.54 7.55 21.24
N GLY A 227 -31.52 6.23 21.07
CA GLY A 227 -31.75 5.53 19.81
C GLY A 227 -30.95 4.23 19.69
N GLY A 228 -31.11 3.31 20.65
CA GLY A 228 -30.72 1.92 20.43
C GLY A 228 -31.80 1.21 19.62
N CYS A 229 -31.40 0.33 18.71
CA CYS A 229 -32.26 -0.71 18.15
C CYS A 229 -31.51 -2.04 18.20
N ALA A 230 -31.95 -2.90 19.12
CA ALA A 230 -31.79 -4.35 19.01
C ALA A 230 -32.62 -4.86 17.82
N GLY A 231 -32.21 -6.00 17.28
CA GLY A 231 -32.74 -6.55 16.03
C GLY A 231 -34.09 -7.25 16.15
N ASP A 232 -34.56 -7.70 14.99
CA ASP A 232 -35.43 -8.86 14.85
C ASP A 232 -35.22 -9.49 13.47
N GLY A 233 -35.21 -10.81 13.44
CA GLY A 233 -35.13 -11.62 12.23
C GLY A 233 -36.47 -11.82 11.55
N GLY A 234 -36.46 -12.15 10.26
CA GLY A 234 -37.66 -12.55 9.52
C GLY A 234 -37.39 -12.77 8.04
N ARG A 235 -37.61 -14.00 7.59
CA ARG A 235 -37.45 -14.51 6.21
C ARG A 235 -38.47 -13.90 5.23
N GLY A 236 -38.12 -13.88 3.93
CA GLY A 236 -39.09 -13.72 2.84
C GLY A 236 -38.41 -13.54 1.48
N ASP A 237 -38.65 -14.49 0.58
CA ASP A 237 -38.10 -14.63 -0.78
C ASP A 237 -38.52 -13.51 -1.77
N GLY A 238 -37.73 -13.33 -2.83
CA GLY A 238 -38.15 -12.58 -4.02
C GLY A 238 -37.00 -12.20 -4.95
N GLY A 239 -36.82 -12.97 -6.04
CA GLY A 239 -35.82 -12.70 -7.07
C GLY A 239 -36.12 -11.45 -7.91
N GLY A 240 -35.06 -10.80 -8.39
CA GLY A 240 -35.12 -9.70 -9.33
C GLY A 240 -33.77 -9.48 -10.00
N ARG A 241 -33.69 -9.87 -11.28
CA ARG A 241 -32.55 -9.63 -12.17
C ARG A 241 -32.46 -8.14 -12.52
N GLY A 242 -31.23 -7.64 -12.62
CA GLY A 242 -30.87 -6.34 -13.22
C GLY A 242 -29.46 -6.01 -12.72
N GLY A 243 -28.41 -6.18 -13.48
CA GLY A 243 -28.22 -5.64 -14.82
C GLY A 243 -26.98 -4.76 -14.73
N CYS A 244 -25.86 -5.30 -15.22
CA CYS A 244 -24.52 -4.77 -15.13
C CYS A 244 -24.42 -3.35 -15.72
N GLY A 245 -23.95 -2.39 -14.93
CA GLY A 245 -23.56 -1.06 -15.40
C GLY A 245 -22.05 -0.90 -15.24
N VAL A 246 -21.27 -1.54 -16.11
CA VAL A 246 -19.83 -1.27 -16.23
C VAL A 246 -19.72 0.14 -16.80
N ARG A 247 -19.30 1.10 -15.98
CA ARG A 247 -18.86 2.40 -16.49
C ARG A 247 -17.38 2.27 -16.78
N ASP A 248 -17.05 2.31 -18.07
CA ASP A 248 -15.72 2.42 -18.60
C ASP A 248 -14.96 3.55 -17.88
N ALA A 249 -13.98 3.16 -17.07
CA ALA A 249 -12.93 4.06 -16.62
C ALA A 249 -11.71 3.80 -17.52
N GLN A 250 -11.64 4.51 -18.65
CA GLN A 250 -10.38 4.73 -19.34
C GLN A 250 -9.49 5.58 -18.42
N ALA A 251 -8.70 4.91 -17.59
CA ALA A 251 -7.59 5.54 -16.91
C ALA A 251 -6.45 5.74 -17.93
N ALA A 252 -6.01 6.99 -18.08
CA ALA A 252 -4.87 7.35 -18.90
C ALA A 252 -3.61 6.63 -18.38
N TYR A 253 -3.06 5.74 -19.20
CA TYR A 253 -1.87 4.95 -18.88
C TYR A 253 -0.61 5.82 -18.94
N GLY A 254 0.04 6.01 -17.79
CA GLY A 254 1.38 6.60 -17.70
C GLY A 254 2.42 5.59 -18.18
N GLY A 255 3.22 5.98 -19.18
CA GLY A 255 4.12 5.11 -19.93
C GLY A 255 5.18 4.37 -19.10
N VAL A 256 5.47 3.14 -19.54
CA VAL A 256 6.62 2.34 -19.10
C VAL A 256 7.87 2.82 -19.82
N ARG A 257 8.98 2.99 -19.09
CA ARG A 257 10.33 2.98 -19.68
C ARG A 257 10.95 1.62 -19.40
N LEU A 258 11.14 0.84 -20.46
CA LEU A 258 12.19 -0.17 -20.49
C LEU A 258 13.49 0.60 -20.67
N SER A 259 14.19 0.89 -19.58
CA SER A 259 15.55 1.44 -19.68
C SER A 259 16.46 0.35 -20.24
N ARG A 260 17.12 0.65 -21.37
CA ARG A 260 18.25 -0.14 -21.87
C ARG A 260 19.45 0.00 -20.96
#